data_AF-A0A7S4FJ47-F1
#
_entry.id   AF-A0A7S4FJ47-F1
#
_cell.length_a   1.000
_cell.length_b   1.000
_cell.length_c   1.000
_cell.angle_alpha   90.00
_cell.angle_beta   90.00
_cell.angle_gamma   90.00
#
_symmetry.space_group_name_H-M   'P 1'
#
loop_
_entity.id
_entity.type
_entity.pdbx_description
1 polymer ?
#
loop_
_entity_poly.entity_id
_entity_poly.type
_entity_poly.pdbx_seq_one_letter_code
_entity_poly.pdbx_strand_id
1 'polypeptide(L)'
;VKLLFEHSPPGVRSAKNTNSGATPLHLSIYGGHQEVSAYLISQLPGTALQVEDDEGNTPLSVAKEENAQRTIRLICGKLAVAETSPSSVEAKAPPPTLESKVKPCKDKDKDNKDKDKDSKDKDKDSKDKDKDKDDKAAKKEKEKWTTVKLKAWDDLINLIIRPRRHIYNISDMGPTHFTIMSKPYLRQDVKVKNSRGMTLEGSWFQPYHPEGKMACVVMCHGNAGSRCFALDVIKHVLPCNISVFCFDFSGCGLSDGDYVSLGYYEKMDLEAVVDYLESTSKVSRLGLWGRSM
;
A
#
# COMPACT_ATOMS: atom_id res chain seq x y z
N VAL A 1 0.38 6.56 3.17
CA VAL A 1 1.24 6.36 4.35
C VAL A 1 0.49 6.53 5.67
N LYS A 2 -0.09 7.69 6.00
CA LYS A 2 -0.80 7.90 7.29
C LYS A 2 -1.88 6.86 7.57
N LEU A 3 -2.76 6.61 6.61
CA LEU A 3 -3.85 5.62 6.71
C LEU A 3 -3.34 4.18 6.88
N LEU A 4 -2.27 3.81 6.17
CA LEU A 4 -1.62 2.50 6.29
C LEU A 4 -0.95 2.35 7.66
N PHE A 5 -0.29 3.40 8.14
CA PHE A 5 0.37 3.37 9.44
C PHE A 5 -0.65 3.24 10.58
N GLU A 6 -1.71 4.05 10.57
CA GLU A 6 -2.78 4.02 11.60
C GLU A 6 -3.43 2.64 11.76
N HIS A 7 -3.67 1.93 10.64
CA HIS A 7 -4.36 0.63 10.66
C HIS A 7 -3.41 -0.59 10.70
N SER A 8 -2.09 -0.39 10.67
CA SER A 8 -1.12 -1.49 10.76
C SER A 8 -0.79 -1.84 12.22
N PRO A 9 -0.64 -3.13 12.60
CA PRO A 9 -0.21 -3.53 13.93
C PRO A 9 1.16 -2.93 14.29
N PRO A 10 1.42 -2.53 15.56
CA PRO A 10 2.69 -1.90 15.96
C PRO A 10 3.95 -2.68 15.57
N GLY A 11 3.90 -4.02 15.64
CA GLY A 11 5.02 -4.89 15.27
C GLY A 11 5.36 -4.87 13.78
N VAL A 12 4.38 -4.65 12.89
CA VAL A 12 4.59 -4.61 11.44
C VAL A 12 5.28 -3.31 11.02
N ARG A 13 5.10 -2.23 11.78
CA ARG A 13 5.63 -0.89 11.46
C ARG A 13 7.16 -0.77 11.59
N SER A 14 7.77 -1.67 12.37
CA SER A 14 9.22 -1.71 12.63
C SER A 14 9.89 -3.01 12.17
N ALA A 15 9.13 -3.93 11.59
CA ALA A 15 9.64 -5.21 11.10
C ALA A 15 10.53 -5.02 9.87
N LYS A 16 11.57 -5.84 9.80
CA LYS A 16 12.34 -6.07 8.57
C LYS A 16 11.43 -6.77 7.57
N ASN A 17 11.19 -6.16 6.41
CA ASN A 17 10.18 -6.66 5.45
C ASN A 17 10.71 -6.87 4.02
N THR A 18 12.02 -6.74 3.82
CA THR A 18 12.69 -7.01 2.54
C THR A 18 13.73 -8.11 2.67
N ASN A 19 14.19 -8.62 1.53
CA ASN A 19 15.31 -9.56 1.43
C ASN A 19 16.66 -8.95 1.85
N SER A 20 16.69 -7.64 2.13
CA SER A 20 17.85 -6.90 2.65
C SER A 20 17.67 -6.50 4.12
N GLY A 21 16.63 -6.99 4.79
CA GLY A 21 16.37 -6.68 6.18
C GLY A 21 15.98 -5.22 6.43
N ALA A 22 15.62 -4.47 5.38
CA ALA A 22 15.28 -3.07 5.50
C ALA A 22 13.94 -2.90 6.23
N THR A 23 13.89 -1.89 7.10
CA THR A 23 12.64 -1.46 7.76
C THR A 23 11.91 -0.43 6.89
N PRO A 24 10.61 -0.15 7.15
CA PRO A 24 9.89 0.91 6.46
C PRO A 24 10.58 2.27 6.53
N LEU A 25 11.32 2.54 7.60
CA LEU A 25 12.11 3.77 7.74
C LEU A 25 13.30 3.81 6.77
N HIS A 26 14.05 2.72 6.63
CA HIS A 26 15.14 2.62 5.64
C HIS A 26 14.63 2.89 4.22
N LEU A 27 13.53 2.25 3.82
CA LEU A 27 12.93 2.44 2.50
C LEU A 27 12.50 3.88 2.24
N SER A 28 11.96 4.56 3.26
CA SER A 28 11.59 5.97 3.15
C SER A 28 12.79 6.90 2.96
N ILE A 29 13.96 6.53 3.50
CA ILE A 29 15.21 7.27 3.38
C ILE A 29 15.84 7.01 2.02
N TYR A 30 15.97 5.75 1.59
CA TYR A 30 16.44 5.39 0.26
C TYR A 30 15.59 6.02 -0.86
N GLY A 31 14.28 6.13 -0.66
CA GLY A 31 13.37 6.78 -1.61
C GLY A 31 13.41 8.31 -1.58
N GLY A 32 14.15 8.92 -0.65
CA GLY A 32 14.19 10.38 -0.47
C GLY A 32 12.87 11.00 0.02
N HIS A 33 11.96 10.20 0.57
CA HIS A 33 10.63 10.64 1.01
C HIS A 33 10.70 11.30 2.39
N GLN A 34 11.09 12.58 2.43
CA GLN A 34 11.34 13.31 3.67
C GLN A 34 10.11 13.42 4.58
N GLU A 35 8.92 13.63 4.02
CA GLU A 35 7.67 13.75 4.79
C GLU A 35 7.25 12.41 5.40
N VAL A 36 7.46 11.33 4.66
CA VAL A 36 7.20 9.96 5.12
C VAL A 36 8.17 9.59 6.23
N SER A 37 9.47 9.88 6.03
CA SER A 37 10.52 9.68 7.03
C SER A 37 10.18 10.44 8.32
N ALA A 38 9.81 11.72 8.21
CA ALA A 38 9.45 12.55 9.36
C ALA A 38 8.22 12.01 10.10
N TYR A 39 7.20 11.57 9.37
CA TYR A 39 6.01 10.97 9.96
C TYR A 39 6.34 9.66 10.68
N LEU A 40 7.10 8.76 10.06
CA LEU A 40 7.55 7.50 10.68
C LEU A 40 8.39 7.76 11.94
N ILE A 41 9.36 8.67 11.89
CA ILE A 41 10.17 9.06 13.04
C ILE A 41 9.29 9.60 14.17
N SER A 42 8.26 10.40 13.86
CA SER A 42 7.36 10.95 14.88
C SER A 42 6.58 9.86 15.62
N GLN A 43 6.21 8.78 14.93
CA GLN A 43 5.33 7.75 15.46
C GLN A 43 6.04 6.51 16.02
N LEU A 44 7.27 6.22 15.56
CA LEU A 44 8.02 5.04 15.99
C LEU A 44 8.67 5.25 17.37
N PRO A 45 8.82 4.17 18.18
CA PRO A 45 9.61 4.21 19.41
C PRO A 45 11.10 4.35 19.09
N GLY A 46 11.89 4.92 20.00
CA GLY A 46 13.32 5.17 19.81
C GLY A 46 14.13 3.91 19.47
N THR A 47 13.73 2.74 19.99
CA THR A 47 14.33 1.43 19.68
C THR A 47 14.22 1.04 18.21
N ALA A 48 13.16 1.48 17.51
CA ALA A 48 12.96 1.20 16.09
C ALA A 48 13.85 2.08 15.18
N LEU A 49 14.48 3.13 15.71
CA LEU A 49 15.41 4.00 14.98
C LEU A 49 16.83 3.43 14.92
N GLN A 50 17.11 2.38 15.69
CA GLN A 50 18.43 1.76 15.83
C GLN A 50 18.49 0.35 15.20
N VAL A 51 17.40 -0.10 14.57
CA VAL A 51 17.37 -1.40 13.90
C VAL A 51 18.31 -1.36 12.70
N GLU A 52 19.25 -2.29 12.63
CA GLU A 52 20.16 -2.43 11.48
C GLU A 52 19.51 -3.26 10.38
N ASP A 53 19.74 -2.89 9.11
CA ASP A 53 19.45 -3.76 7.97
C ASP A 53 20.44 -4.94 7.89
N ASP A 54 20.37 -5.77 6.85
CA ASP A 54 21.25 -6.94 6.72
C ASP A 54 22.68 -6.56 6.27
N GLU A 55 22.91 -5.30 5.91
CA GLU A 55 24.24 -4.72 5.64
C GLU A 55 24.85 -4.10 6.91
N GLY A 56 24.14 -4.13 8.05
CA GLY A 56 24.56 -3.52 9.31
C GLY A 56 24.34 -2.01 9.36
N ASN A 57 23.59 -1.44 8.41
CA ASN A 57 23.31 -0.02 8.36
C ASN A 57 22.10 0.32 9.23
N THR A 58 22.25 1.37 10.03
CA THR A 58 21.12 1.97 10.77
C THR A 58 20.41 2.99 9.90
N PRO A 59 19.14 3.35 10.20
CA PRO A 59 18.46 4.44 9.50
C PRO A 59 19.26 5.75 9.52
N LEU A 60 20.05 5.99 10.57
CA LEU A 60 20.93 7.14 10.67
C LEU A 60 22.15 7.06 9.73
N SER A 61 22.75 5.88 9.54
CA SER A 61 23.87 5.73 8.60
C SER A 61 23.40 5.93 7.16
N VAL A 62 22.27 5.33 6.80
CA VAL A 62 21.65 5.52 5.47
C VAL A 62 21.28 6.99 5.25
N ALA A 63 20.72 7.67 6.25
CA ALA A 63 20.38 9.09 6.12
C ALA A 63 21.61 9.99 5.88
N LYS A 64 22.78 9.63 6.43
CA LYS A 64 24.04 10.35 6.20
C LYS A 64 24.58 10.12 4.79
N GLU A 65 24.52 8.88 4.31
CA GLU A 65 24.94 8.51 2.97
C GLU A 65 24.08 9.21 1.89
N GLU A 66 22.76 9.22 2.08
CA GLU A 66 21.80 9.89 1.19
C GLU A 66 21.74 11.42 1.36
N ASN A 67 22.59 11.99 2.24
CA ASN A 67 22.63 13.43 2.56
C ASN A 67 21.26 14.02 2.97
N ALA A 68 20.44 13.23 3.67
CA ALA A 68 19.09 13.58 4.09
C ALA A 68 19.09 14.43 5.39
N GLN A 69 19.63 15.65 5.31
CA GLN A 69 19.86 16.56 6.46
C GLN A 69 18.64 16.73 7.38
N ARG A 70 17.44 16.85 6.80
CA ARG A 70 16.19 16.98 7.56
C ARG A 70 15.90 15.74 8.39
N THR A 71 16.11 14.55 7.83
CA THR A 71 15.89 13.26 8.50
C THR A 71 16.94 13.02 9.59
N ILE A 72 18.21 13.32 9.31
CA ILE A 72 19.31 13.24 10.30
C ILE A 72 18.97 14.07 11.54
N ARG A 73 18.52 15.32 11.34
CA ARG A 73 18.13 16.20 12.45
C ARG A 73 16.98 15.63 13.28
N LEU A 74 15.98 15.03 12.63
CA LEU A 74 14.82 14.44 13.31
C LEU A 74 15.18 13.18 14.09
N ILE A 75 16.01 12.31 13.54
CA ILE A 75 16.49 11.08 14.21
C ILE A 75 17.34 11.45 15.43
N CYS A 76 18.35 12.32 15.26
CA CYS A 76 19.19 12.76 16.37
C CYS A 76 18.39 13.48 17.47
N GLY A 77 17.42 14.31 17.09
CA GLY A 77 16.55 15.00 18.04
C GLY A 77 15.71 14.03 18.86
N LYS A 78 15.17 12.97 18.25
CA LYS A 78 14.33 12.00 18.95
C LYS A 78 15.13 11.02 19.82
N LEU A 79 16.34 10.63 19.40
CA LEU A 79 17.24 9.82 20.21
C LEU A 79 17.76 10.59 21.44
N ALA A 80 18.06 11.88 21.32
CA ALA A 80 18.50 12.71 22.45
C ALA A 80 17.41 12.91 23.53
N VAL A 81 16.13 12.84 23.16
CA VAL A 81 15.00 12.93 24.09
C VAL A 81 14.76 11.60 24.83
N ALA A 82 15.17 10.46 24.26
CA ALA A 82 15.07 9.15 24.92
C ALA A 82 16.07 8.99 26.07
N GLU A 83 17.25 9.62 25.99
CA GLU A 83 18.33 9.54 26.99
C GLU A 83 18.10 10.43 28.24
N THR A 84 17.06 11.27 28.26
CA THR A 84 16.83 12.26 29.32
C THR A 84 15.59 11.99 30.20
N SER A 85 14.96 10.81 30.09
CA SER A 85 13.91 10.39 31.03
C SER A 85 14.49 9.49 32.14
N PRO A 86 14.46 9.89 33.43
CA PRO A 86 15.00 9.07 34.50
C PRO A 86 14.10 7.87 34.83
N SER A 87 14.77 6.72 34.89
CA SER A 87 14.34 5.40 35.37
C SER A 87 13.62 5.41 36.73
N SER A 88 12.58 4.56 36.86
CA SER A 88 12.15 3.96 38.12
C SER A 88 12.63 2.49 38.19
N VAL A 89 13.74 2.29 38.90
CA VAL A 89 14.15 1.16 39.77
C VAL A 89 13.40 -0.19 39.70
N GLU A 90 14.16 -1.28 39.47
CA GLU A 90 14.38 -2.33 40.47
C GLU A 90 15.64 -3.17 40.17
N ALA A 91 16.27 -3.70 41.22
CA ALA A 91 17.69 -4.09 41.29
C ALA A 91 17.93 -5.57 41.64
N LYS A 92 19.09 -6.11 41.20
CA LYS A 92 20.01 -7.11 41.82
C LYS A 92 20.77 -7.86 40.71
N ALA A 93 22.04 -8.25 40.76
CA ALA A 93 23.24 -8.08 41.59
C ALA A 93 24.41 -8.81 40.84
N PRO A 94 25.70 -8.61 41.18
CA PRO A 94 26.90 -8.75 40.30
C PRO A 94 27.83 -9.95 40.69
N PRO A 95 29.15 -9.99 40.39
CA PRO A 95 29.95 -9.93 39.15
C PRO A 95 30.80 -11.25 38.97
N PRO A 96 31.85 -11.37 38.11
CA PRO A 96 33.19 -10.87 38.49
C PRO A 96 34.07 -10.34 37.33
N THR A 97 35.07 -9.59 37.75
CA THR A 97 36.29 -9.07 37.09
C THR A 97 37.22 -10.16 36.53
N LEU A 98 38.05 -9.83 35.52
CA LEU A 98 39.53 -9.88 35.57
C LEU A 98 40.21 -9.62 34.18
N GLU A 99 41.00 -8.55 34.14
CA GLU A 99 42.35 -8.40 33.58
C GLU A 99 42.77 -8.90 32.18
N SER A 100 43.25 -7.90 31.40
CA SER A 100 44.54 -7.83 30.68
C SER A 100 44.95 -8.88 29.63
N LYS A 101 45.35 -8.39 28.44
CA LYS A 101 46.72 -8.56 27.91
C LYS A 101 46.95 -7.79 26.60
N VAL A 102 48.19 -7.35 26.46
CA VAL A 102 48.76 -6.43 25.47
C VAL A 102 49.60 -7.21 24.45
N LYS A 103 49.44 -6.87 23.14
CA LYS A 103 50.40 -6.91 21.99
C LYS A 103 50.97 -8.29 21.54
N PRO A 104 51.52 -8.46 20.31
CA PRO A 104 52.31 -7.46 19.55
C PRO A 104 52.18 -7.39 18.01
N CYS A 105 52.73 -6.27 17.51
CA CYS A 105 53.03 -5.93 16.11
C CYS A 105 53.92 -6.96 15.39
N LYS A 106 53.87 -6.96 14.06
CA LYS A 106 55.07 -7.09 13.22
C LYS A 106 55.00 -6.16 12.01
N ASP A 107 56.05 -5.37 11.91
CA ASP A 107 56.47 -4.49 10.83
C ASP A 107 56.74 -5.27 9.53
N LYS A 108 56.61 -4.59 8.39
CA LYS A 108 57.66 -4.56 7.35
C LYS A 108 57.65 -3.21 6.65
N ASP A 109 58.74 -2.48 6.86
CA ASP A 109 59.21 -1.34 6.09
C ASP A 109 59.49 -1.70 4.63
N LYS A 110 59.46 -0.68 3.75
CA LYS A 110 60.58 -0.30 2.87
C LYS A 110 60.33 1.02 2.12
N ASP A 111 61.12 2.01 2.51
CA ASP A 111 61.96 2.92 1.69
C ASP A 111 61.34 3.62 0.47
N ASN A 112 61.10 4.94 0.53
CA ASN A 112 62.05 6.08 0.38
C ASN A 112 62.29 6.48 -1.09
N LYS A 113 61.86 7.70 -1.47
CA LYS A 113 62.74 8.74 -2.05
C LYS A 113 62.02 10.05 -2.38
N ASP A 114 62.61 11.11 -1.87
CA ASP A 114 62.43 12.52 -2.22
C ASP A 114 62.58 12.82 -3.73
N LYS A 115 61.92 13.88 -4.19
CA LYS A 115 62.59 15.02 -4.85
C LYS A 115 61.62 16.18 -5.17
N ASP A 116 62.05 17.36 -4.75
CA ASP A 116 61.57 18.68 -5.13
C ASP A 116 61.55 18.92 -6.66
N LYS A 117 60.64 19.80 -7.13
CA LYS A 117 60.98 21.12 -7.71
C LYS A 117 59.84 21.79 -8.49
N ASP A 118 59.64 23.06 -8.13
CA ASP A 118 59.50 24.25 -8.98
C ASP A 118 58.35 24.40 -10.01
N SER A 119 57.51 25.40 -9.68
CA SER A 119 57.03 26.51 -10.53
C SER A 119 56.35 26.21 -11.89
N LYS A 120 55.10 26.66 -12.01
CA LYS A 120 54.70 27.69 -12.99
C LYS A 120 53.23 28.07 -12.83
N ASP A 121 53.01 29.35 -12.55
CA ASP A 121 51.78 30.07 -12.88
C ASP A 121 51.51 29.98 -14.39
N LYS A 122 50.26 29.68 -14.76
CA LYS A 122 49.45 30.42 -15.75
C LYS A 122 48.13 29.68 -16.04
N ASP A 123 47.09 30.47 -16.28
CA ASP A 123 45.80 30.12 -16.90
C ASP A 123 44.70 29.52 -16.00
N LYS A 124 44.25 30.31 -15.02
CA LYS A 124 42.85 30.30 -14.57
C LYS A 124 42.08 31.30 -15.44
N ASP A 125 41.21 30.82 -16.34
CA ASP A 125 39.96 31.53 -16.73
C ASP A 125 39.11 30.85 -17.84
N SER A 126 39.31 29.56 -18.15
CA SER A 126 38.48 28.88 -19.16
C SER A 126 37.79 27.58 -18.70
N LYS A 127 37.98 27.14 -17.44
CA LYS A 127 37.52 25.81 -16.99
C LYS A 127 36.27 25.77 -16.10
N ASP A 128 35.72 26.92 -15.70
CA ASP A 128 34.56 26.98 -14.80
C ASP A 128 33.20 27.00 -15.54
N LYS A 129 33.17 27.30 -16.84
CA LYS A 129 31.92 27.32 -17.63
C LYS A 129 31.45 25.95 -18.11
N ASP A 130 32.34 24.96 -18.14
CA ASP A 130 32.00 23.61 -18.63
C ASP A 130 31.49 22.69 -17.51
N LYS A 131 32.03 22.80 -16.28
CA LYS A 131 31.49 22.09 -15.11
C LYS A 131 30.04 22.46 -14.81
N ASP A 132 29.70 23.74 -14.89
CA ASP A 132 28.33 24.23 -14.67
C ASP A 132 27.32 23.71 -15.72
N LYS A 133 27.78 23.38 -16.93
CA LYS A 133 26.93 22.80 -17.99
C LYS A 133 26.74 21.31 -17.79
N ASP A 134 27.79 20.59 -17.44
CA ASP A 134 27.75 19.15 -17.18
C ASP A 134 26.90 18.83 -15.94
N ASP A 135 27.01 19.63 -14.88
CA ASP A 135 26.19 19.49 -13.67
C ASP A 135 24.71 19.80 -13.93
N LYS A 136 24.42 20.78 -14.81
CA LYS A 136 23.04 21.10 -15.24
C LYS A 136 22.46 20.00 -16.14
N ALA A 137 23.26 19.42 -17.02
CA ALA A 137 22.85 18.31 -17.88
C ALA A 137 22.57 17.04 -17.05
N ALA A 138 23.45 16.72 -16.10
CA ALA A 138 23.27 15.61 -15.17
C ALA A 138 22.04 15.81 -14.27
N LYS A 139 21.79 17.03 -13.79
CA LYS A 139 20.59 17.36 -13.01
C LYS A 139 19.30 17.22 -13.83
N LYS A 140 19.31 17.68 -15.09
CA LYS A 140 18.17 17.58 -16.02
C LYS A 140 17.87 16.13 -16.41
N GLU A 141 18.92 15.32 -16.65
CA GLU A 141 18.76 13.89 -16.87
C GLU A 141 18.27 13.18 -15.60
N LYS A 142 18.78 13.52 -14.41
CA LYS A 142 18.29 12.96 -13.13
C LYS A 142 16.81 13.30 -12.89
N GLU A 143 16.39 14.55 -13.13
CA GLU A 143 14.98 14.99 -13.05
C GLU A 143 14.07 14.28 -14.06
N LYS A 144 14.57 14.05 -15.28
CA LYS A 144 13.88 13.29 -16.31
C LYS A 144 13.72 11.82 -15.91
N TRP A 145 14.78 11.18 -15.41
CA TRP A 145 14.76 9.80 -14.93
C TRP A 145 13.85 9.62 -13.70
N THR A 146 13.82 10.59 -12.77
CA THR A 146 12.86 10.56 -11.65
C THR A 146 11.42 10.71 -12.13
N THR A 147 11.17 11.58 -13.11
CA THR A 147 9.84 11.76 -13.70
C THR A 147 9.36 10.50 -14.42
N VAL A 148 10.25 9.85 -15.19
CA VAL A 148 9.94 8.58 -15.87
C VAL A 148 9.68 7.47 -14.86
N LYS A 149 10.48 7.36 -13.78
CA LYS A 149 10.24 6.39 -12.71
C LYS A 149 8.91 6.64 -12.00
N LEU A 150 8.60 7.88 -11.63
CA LEU A 150 7.33 8.23 -10.99
C LEU A 150 6.14 7.87 -11.87
N LYS A 151 6.21 8.19 -13.18
CA LYS A 151 5.16 7.82 -14.12
C LYS A 151 5.00 6.30 -14.25
N ALA A 152 6.11 5.55 -14.30
CA ALA A 152 6.06 4.10 -14.35
C ALA A 152 5.45 3.49 -13.06
N TRP A 153 5.72 4.09 -11.90
CA TRP A 153 5.09 3.70 -10.63
C TRP A 153 3.59 4.02 -10.61
N ASP A 154 3.19 5.19 -11.09
CA ASP A 154 1.78 5.56 -11.21
C ASP A 154 1.03 4.61 -12.16
N ASP A 155 1.63 4.26 -13.30
CA ASP A 155 1.08 3.31 -14.26
C ASP A 155 0.94 1.91 -13.64
N LEU A 156 1.92 1.46 -12.84
CA LEU A 156 1.86 0.19 -12.13
C LEU A 156 0.79 0.19 -11.03
N ILE A 157 0.68 1.28 -10.26
CA ILE A 157 -0.37 1.43 -9.24
C ILE A 157 -1.74 1.44 -9.91
N ASN A 158 -1.89 2.19 -11.00
CA ASN A 158 -3.13 2.23 -11.76
C ASN A 158 -3.53 0.84 -12.30
N LEU A 159 -2.57 -0.01 -12.66
CA LEU A 159 -2.88 -1.39 -13.06
C LEU A 159 -3.53 -2.21 -11.93
N ILE A 160 -3.20 -1.91 -10.68
CA ILE A 160 -3.69 -2.62 -9.50
C ILE A 160 -5.02 -2.04 -8.99
N ILE A 161 -5.09 -0.72 -8.78
CA ILE A 161 -6.24 -0.05 -8.15
C ILE A 161 -7.24 0.53 -9.14
N ARG A 162 -6.82 0.80 -10.38
CA ARG A 162 -7.67 1.29 -11.48
C ARG A 162 -7.58 0.35 -12.67
N PRO A 163 -7.80 -0.97 -12.47
CA PRO A 163 -7.84 -1.88 -13.59
C PRO A 163 -8.95 -1.45 -14.54
N ARG A 164 -8.82 -1.82 -15.82
CA ARG A 164 -9.86 -1.51 -16.80
C ARG A 164 -11.18 -2.09 -16.34
N ARG A 165 -12.16 -1.21 -16.11
CA ARG A 165 -13.51 -1.61 -15.74
C ARG A 165 -14.11 -2.48 -16.83
N HIS A 166 -14.86 -3.49 -16.41
CA HIS A 166 -15.72 -4.20 -17.34
C HIS A 166 -16.84 -3.26 -17.83
N ILE A 167 -16.83 -2.95 -19.12
CA ILE A 167 -17.85 -2.12 -19.76
C ILE A 167 -18.88 -3.05 -20.37
N TYR A 168 -20.14 -2.89 -19.98
CA TYR A 168 -21.26 -3.69 -20.47
C TYR A 168 -22.52 -2.82 -20.55
N ASN A 169 -23.49 -3.25 -21.34
CA ASN A 169 -24.80 -2.64 -21.46
C ASN A 169 -25.81 -3.38 -20.59
N ILE A 170 -26.88 -2.69 -20.17
CA ILE A 170 -27.95 -3.33 -19.38
C ILE A 170 -28.64 -4.48 -20.14
N SER A 171 -28.56 -4.51 -21.47
CA SER A 171 -29.02 -5.62 -22.32
C SER A 171 -28.20 -6.90 -22.12
N ASP A 172 -26.92 -6.77 -21.76
CA ASP A 172 -26.00 -7.91 -21.59
C ASP A 172 -26.36 -8.70 -20.32
N MET A 173 -27.10 -8.07 -19.39
CA MET A 173 -27.68 -8.71 -18.19
C MET A 173 -28.92 -9.57 -18.51
N GLY A 174 -29.29 -9.71 -19.79
CA GLY A 174 -30.46 -10.44 -20.25
C GLY A 174 -31.77 -9.65 -20.12
N PRO A 175 -32.92 -10.30 -20.38
CA PRO A 175 -34.23 -9.66 -20.22
C PRO A 175 -34.63 -9.56 -18.74
N THR A 176 -35.55 -8.64 -18.45
CA THR A 176 -36.11 -8.47 -17.09
C THR A 176 -37.05 -9.60 -16.69
N HIS A 177 -37.60 -10.33 -17.67
CA HIS A 177 -38.44 -11.50 -17.47
C HIS A 177 -37.87 -12.64 -18.30
N PHE A 178 -37.65 -13.79 -17.68
CA PHE A 178 -37.04 -14.95 -18.33
C PHE A 178 -37.52 -16.25 -17.70
N THR A 179 -37.19 -17.36 -18.35
CA THR A 179 -37.54 -18.70 -17.88
C THR A 179 -36.30 -19.56 -17.74
N ILE A 180 -36.25 -20.36 -16.67
CA ILE A 180 -35.23 -21.41 -16.47
C ILE A 180 -35.96 -22.69 -16.08
N MET A 181 -35.74 -23.77 -16.84
CA MET A 181 -36.42 -25.07 -16.64
C MET A 181 -37.96 -24.92 -16.57
N SER A 182 -38.53 -24.13 -17.48
CA SER A 182 -39.97 -23.82 -17.56
C SER A 182 -40.57 -23.06 -16.36
N LYS A 183 -39.74 -22.58 -15.42
CA LYS A 183 -40.18 -21.70 -14.31
C LYS A 183 -39.90 -20.22 -14.65
N PRO A 184 -40.84 -19.30 -14.39
CA PRO A 184 -40.65 -17.87 -14.66
C PRO A 184 -39.88 -17.17 -13.54
N TYR A 185 -38.95 -16.32 -13.94
CA TYR A 185 -38.12 -15.48 -13.07
C TYR A 185 -38.12 -14.03 -13.56
N LEU A 186 -37.79 -13.13 -12.65
CA LEU A 186 -37.68 -11.70 -12.92
C LEU A 186 -36.33 -11.16 -12.43
N ARG A 187 -35.78 -10.21 -13.19
CA ARG A 187 -34.65 -9.37 -12.80
C ARG A 187 -35.17 -7.97 -12.48
N GLN A 188 -34.97 -7.52 -11.25
CA GLN A 188 -35.23 -6.17 -10.81
C GLN A 188 -33.91 -5.40 -10.66
N ASP A 189 -33.71 -4.37 -11.46
CA ASP A 189 -32.54 -3.50 -11.33
C ASP A 189 -32.76 -2.45 -10.24
N VAL A 190 -31.76 -2.26 -9.39
CA VAL A 190 -31.83 -1.45 -8.16
C VAL A 190 -30.57 -0.61 -8.04
N LYS A 191 -30.72 0.62 -7.53
CA LYS A 191 -29.59 1.47 -7.15
C LYS A 191 -29.51 1.57 -5.63
N VAL A 192 -28.36 1.27 -5.07
CA VAL A 192 -28.09 1.34 -3.62
C VAL A 192 -27.05 2.42 -3.37
N LYS A 193 -27.24 3.28 -2.37
CA LYS A 193 -26.20 4.24 -1.98
C LYS A 193 -25.41 3.72 -0.79
N ASN A 194 -24.09 3.73 -0.88
CA ASN A 194 -23.22 3.39 0.24
C ASN A 194 -23.02 4.57 1.22
N SER A 195 -22.35 4.31 2.33
CA SER A 195 -22.01 5.32 3.35
C SER A 195 -21.07 6.43 2.84
N ARG A 196 -20.40 6.21 1.70
CA ARG A 196 -19.55 7.20 1.03
C ARG A 196 -20.32 8.06 0.01
N GLY A 197 -21.62 7.84 -0.12
CA GLY A 197 -22.49 8.57 -1.06
C GLY A 197 -22.41 8.10 -2.51
N MET A 198 -21.71 7.00 -2.79
CA MET A 198 -21.58 6.41 -4.12
C MET A 198 -22.80 5.54 -4.45
N THR A 199 -23.27 5.64 -5.69
CA THR A 199 -24.35 4.82 -6.23
C THR A 199 -23.79 3.49 -6.74
N LEU A 200 -24.33 2.41 -6.22
CA LEU A 200 -24.04 1.04 -6.62
C LEU A 200 -25.17 0.50 -7.51
N GLU A 201 -24.80 -0.01 -8.67
CA GLU A 201 -25.72 -0.61 -9.63
C GLU A 201 -25.91 -2.10 -9.31
N GLY A 202 -27.14 -2.47 -8.91
CA GLY A 202 -27.51 -3.81 -8.50
C GLY A 202 -28.63 -4.42 -9.34
N SER A 203 -28.71 -5.74 -9.34
CA SER A 203 -29.77 -6.52 -10.00
C SER A 203 -30.18 -7.69 -9.12
N TRP A 204 -31.48 -7.80 -8.84
CA TRP A 204 -32.07 -8.86 -8.05
C TRP A 204 -32.83 -9.82 -8.94
N PHE A 205 -32.35 -11.06 -9.00
CA PHE A 205 -32.99 -12.17 -9.69
C PHE A 205 -33.81 -13.00 -8.70
N GLN A 206 -35.11 -13.13 -8.96
CA GLN A 206 -36.05 -13.79 -8.09
C GLN A 206 -37.14 -14.53 -8.90
N PRO A 207 -37.83 -15.53 -8.32
CA PRO A 207 -39.03 -16.10 -8.91
C PRO A 207 -40.06 -15.02 -9.22
N TYR A 208 -40.81 -15.19 -10.31
CA TYR A 208 -41.83 -14.21 -10.71
C TYR A 208 -42.97 -14.10 -9.67
N HIS A 209 -43.30 -15.22 -9.00
CA HIS A 209 -44.25 -15.26 -7.88
C HIS A 209 -43.55 -15.87 -6.65
N PRO A 210 -42.86 -15.06 -5.82
CA PRO A 210 -42.21 -15.57 -4.62
C PRO A 210 -43.25 -15.89 -3.54
N GLU A 211 -43.19 -17.11 -3.00
CA GLU A 211 -44.02 -17.52 -1.87
C GLU A 211 -43.34 -17.14 -0.54
N GLY A 212 -43.68 -15.95 -0.03
CA GLY A 212 -43.15 -15.46 1.23
C GLY A 212 -41.68 -15.00 1.16
N LYS A 213 -40.97 -15.10 2.29
CA LYS A 213 -39.58 -14.67 2.39
C LYS A 213 -38.63 -15.71 1.81
N MET A 214 -37.68 -15.28 0.98
CA MET A 214 -36.75 -16.17 0.30
C MET A 214 -35.31 -16.05 0.82
N ALA A 215 -34.57 -17.16 0.78
CA ALA A 215 -33.13 -17.09 0.96
C ALA A 215 -32.52 -16.34 -0.23
N CYS A 216 -31.51 -15.50 0.03
CA CYS A 216 -30.85 -14.70 -0.99
C CYS A 216 -29.33 -14.86 -0.92
N VAL A 217 -28.71 -15.12 -2.08
CA VAL A 217 -27.25 -15.09 -2.23
C VAL A 217 -26.85 -13.73 -2.80
N VAL A 218 -25.99 -13.01 -2.09
CA VAL A 218 -25.36 -11.78 -2.57
C VAL A 218 -24.06 -12.14 -3.29
N MET A 219 -24.00 -11.79 -4.57
CA MET A 219 -22.89 -12.08 -5.46
C MET A 219 -21.92 -10.91 -5.52
N CYS A 220 -20.71 -11.15 -5.03
CA CYS A 220 -19.60 -10.21 -5.04
C CYS A 220 -18.64 -10.58 -6.18
N HIS A 221 -18.57 -9.75 -7.22
CA HIS A 221 -17.62 -9.99 -8.31
C HIS A 221 -16.17 -9.72 -7.84
N GLY A 222 -15.20 -10.26 -8.59
CA GLY A 222 -13.78 -10.04 -8.33
C GLY A 222 -13.22 -8.75 -8.89
N ASN A 223 -11.90 -8.59 -8.84
CA ASN A 223 -11.22 -7.39 -9.33
C ASN A 223 -11.62 -7.05 -10.78
N ALA A 224 -11.96 -5.78 -11.01
CA ALA A 224 -12.40 -5.24 -12.31
C ALA A 224 -13.64 -5.90 -12.94
N GLY A 225 -14.34 -6.75 -12.20
CA GLY A 225 -15.53 -7.46 -12.65
C GLY A 225 -16.77 -6.58 -12.76
N SER A 226 -17.90 -7.24 -12.96
CA SER A 226 -19.23 -6.62 -12.85
C SER A 226 -20.28 -7.63 -12.43
N ARG A 227 -21.49 -7.14 -12.15
CA ARG A 227 -22.69 -7.92 -11.83
C ARG A 227 -23.09 -8.92 -12.92
N CYS A 228 -22.56 -8.81 -14.14
CA CYS A 228 -22.70 -9.81 -15.20
C CYS A 228 -22.17 -11.19 -14.80
N PHE A 229 -21.21 -11.25 -13.87
CA PHE A 229 -20.70 -12.51 -13.33
C PHE A 229 -21.80 -13.41 -12.75
N ALA A 230 -22.89 -12.82 -12.25
CA ALA A 230 -23.99 -13.57 -11.66
C ALA A 230 -24.75 -14.42 -12.69
N LEU A 231 -24.70 -14.10 -13.99
CA LEU A 231 -25.46 -14.80 -15.03
C LEU A 231 -25.11 -16.30 -15.13
N ASP A 232 -23.86 -16.66 -14.82
CA ASP A 232 -23.44 -18.06 -14.77
C ASP A 232 -23.92 -18.78 -13.52
N VAL A 233 -24.23 -18.05 -12.45
CA VAL A 233 -24.66 -18.61 -11.17
C VAL A 233 -26.18 -18.77 -11.11
N ILE A 234 -26.94 -17.81 -11.67
CA ILE A 234 -28.40 -17.81 -11.59
C ILE A 234 -29.05 -19.05 -12.18
N LYS A 235 -28.46 -19.66 -13.22
CA LYS A 235 -28.94 -20.89 -13.86
C LYS A 235 -28.93 -22.11 -12.94
N HIS A 236 -28.11 -22.07 -11.89
CA HIS A 236 -27.99 -23.15 -10.91
C HIS A 236 -28.69 -22.80 -9.59
N VAL A 237 -28.65 -21.53 -9.17
CA VAL A 237 -29.16 -21.11 -7.85
C VAL A 237 -30.67 -20.85 -7.86
N LEU A 238 -31.20 -20.21 -8.91
CA LEU A 238 -32.64 -19.89 -8.98
C LEU A 238 -33.54 -21.14 -8.94
N PRO A 239 -33.24 -22.26 -9.65
CA PRO A 239 -34.03 -23.48 -9.55
C PRO A 239 -34.08 -24.11 -8.15
N CYS A 240 -33.10 -23.80 -7.29
CA CYS A 240 -33.07 -24.22 -5.89
C CYS A 240 -33.96 -23.37 -4.97
N ASN A 241 -34.78 -22.47 -5.53
CA ASN A 241 -35.65 -21.55 -4.79
C ASN A 241 -34.86 -20.57 -3.89
N ILE A 242 -33.72 -20.11 -4.38
CA ILE A 242 -32.84 -19.13 -3.73
C ILE A 242 -32.74 -17.94 -4.69
N SER A 243 -33.02 -16.72 -4.21
CA SER A 243 -32.85 -15.51 -5.03
C SER A 243 -31.37 -15.12 -5.10
N VAL A 244 -30.98 -14.40 -6.14
CA VAL A 244 -29.60 -13.92 -6.31
C VAL A 244 -29.62 -12.42 -6.46
N PHE A 245 -28.89 -11.71 -5.61
CA PHE A 245 -28.63 -10.29 -5.75
C PHE A 245 -27.18 -10.11 -6.19
N CYS A 246 -26.94 -9.37 -7.26
CA CYS A 246 -25.59 -9.02 -7.69
C CYS A 246 -25.47 -7.51 -7.87
N PHE A 247 -24.28 -6.97 -7.70
CA PHE A 247 -24.04 -5.55 -7.83
C PHE A 247 -22.60 -5.28 -8.27
N ASP A 248 -22.40 -4.09 -8.83
CA ASP A 248 -21.09 -3.55 -9.15
C ASP A 248 -20.52 -2.84 -7.92
N PHE A 249 -19.35 -3.25 -7.43
CA PHE A 249 -18.61 -2.53 -6.40
C PHE A 249 -18.27 -1.10 -6.86
N SER A 250 -18.05 -0.19 -5.91
CA SER A 250 -17.58 1.15 -6.26
C SER A 250 -16.27 1.08 -7.05
N GLY A 251 -16.18 1.83 -8.15
CA GLY A 251 -15.07 1.75 -9.10
C GLY A 251 -15.15 0.61 -10.13
N CYS A 252 -16.21 -0.21 -10.13
CA CYS A 252 -16.43 -1.29 -11.10
C CYS A 252 -17.71 -1.10 -11.91
N GLY A 253 -17.75 -1.77 -13.07
CA GLY A 253 -18.92 -1.81 -13.94
C GLY A 253 -19.54 -0.42 -14.19
N LEU A 254 -20.83 -0.32 -13.86
CA LEU A 254 -21.65 0.89 -14.01
C LEU A 254 -21.80 1.69 -12.70
N SER A 255 -21.19 1.24 -11.60
CA SER A 255 -21.23 1.94 -10.32
C SER A 255 -20.32 3.16 -10.27
N ASP A 256 -20.66 4.09 -9.38
CA ASP A 256 -19.85 5.26 -9.06
C ASP A 256 -18.49 4.88 -8.45
N GLY A 257 -17.61 5.87 -8.29
CA GLY A 257 -16.26 5.71 -7.74
C GLY A 257 -15.22 5.55 -8.83
N ASP A 258 -13.95 5.85 -8.54
CA ASP A 258 -12.86 5.95 -9.52
C ASP A 258 -11.92 4.75 -9.56
N TYR A 259 -11.82 4.01 -8.46
CA TYR A 259 -10.86 2.95 -8.23
C TYR A 259 -11.41 1.91 -7.27
N VAL A 260 -10.85 0.71 -7.33
CA VAL A 260 -11.07 -0.35 -6.34
C VAL A 260 -9.97 -0.30 -5.28
N SER A 261 -10.33 -0.64 -4.05
CA SER A 261 -9.44 -0.59 -2.90
C SER A 261 -9.11 -1.97 -2.31
N LEU A 262 -9.40 -3.03 -3.07
CA LEU A 262 -9.08 -4.42 -2.73
C LEU A 262 -9.61 -4.84 -1.35
N GLY A 263 -10.76 -4.31 -0.95
CA GLY A 263 -11.54 -4.74 0.22
C GLY A 263 -11.78 -3.64 1.22
N TYR A 264 -11.03 -2.53 1.15
CA TYR A 264 -11.09 -1.49 2.17
C TYR A 264 -12.42 -0.73 2.15
N TYR A 265 -12.86 -0.29 0.97
CA TYR A 265 -14.15 0.37 0.78
C TYR A 265 -15.23 -0.59 0.31
N GLU A 266 -14.89 -1.68 -0.37
CA GLU A 266 -15.86 -2.64 -0.88
C GLU A 266 -16.64 -3.33 0.26
N LYS A 267 -16.07 -3.40 1.47
CA LYS A 267 -16.82 -3.82 2.66
C LYS A 267 -18.00 -2.89 2.97
N MET A 268 -17.86 -1.58 2.75
CA MET A 268 -18.91 -0.58 2.95
C MET A 268 -19.97 -0.66 1.85
N ASP A 269 -19.55 -1.03 0.64
CA ASP A 269 -20.48 -1.28 -0.46
C ASP A 269 -21.36 -2.50 -0.16
N LEU A 270 -20.73 -3.59 0.32
CA LEU A 270 -21.42 -4.81 0.70
C LEU A 270 -22.37 -4.58 1.90
N GLU A 271 -21.93 -3.83 2.91
CA GLU A 271 -22.76 -3.44 4.05
C GLU A 271 -24.04 -2.73 3.58
N ALA A 272 -23.92 -1.74 2.69
CA ALA A 272 -25.08 -1.03 2.15
C ALA A 272 -26.05 -1.93 1.37
N VAL A 273 -25.54 -2.92 0.66
CA VAL A 273 -26.36 -3.91 -0.05
C VAL A 273 -27.08 -4.85 0.92
N VAL A 274 -26.41 -5.29 1.98
CA VAL A 274 -27.00 -6.12 3.04
C VAL A 274 -28.12 -5.34 3.74
N ASP A 275 -27.86 -4.10 4.16
CA ASP A 275 -28.85 -3.23 4.79
C ASP A 275 -30.07 -3.02 3.88
N TYR A 276 -29.83 -2.78 2.59
CA TYR A 276 -30.90 -2.67 1.59
C TYR A 276 -31.76 -3.94 1.56
N LEU A 277 -31.16 -5.12 1.45
CA LEU A 277 -31.88 -6.38 1.37
C LEU A 277 -32.68 -6.69 2.63
N GLU A 278 -32.11 -6.45 3.80
CA GLU A 278 -32.78 -6.62 5.09
C GLU A 278 -33.98 -5.67 5.23
N SER A 279 -33.82 -4.41 4.81
CA SER A 279 -34.89 -3.40 4.85
C SER A 279 -36.13 -3.80 4.04
N THR A 280 -35.96 -4.61 2.98
CA THR A 280 -37.09 -5.02 2.13
C THR A 280 -38.05 -5.99 2.82
N SER A 281 -37.65 -6.64 3.92
CA SER A 281 -38.39 -7.72 4.58
C SER A 281 -38.77 -8.91 3.67
N LYS A 282 -38.20 -9.00 2.46
CA LYS A 282 -38.43 -10.10 1.49
C LYS A 282 -37.43 -11.24 1.64
N VAL A 283 -36.30 -11.00 2.31
CA VAL A 283 -35.23 -11.99 2.49
C VAL A 283 -35.37 -12.67 3.85
N SER A 284 -35.26 -14.01 3.88
CA SER A 284 -35.29 -14.81 5.11
C SER A 284 -33.88 -15.14 5.64
N ARG A 285 -32.91 -15.30 4.75
CA ARG A 285 -31.50 -15.58 5.08
C ARG A 285 -30.60 -15.04 3.97
N LEU A 286 -29.45 -14.50 4.35
CA LEU A 286 -28.42 -14.04 3.43
C LEU A 286 -27.26 -15.04 3.38
N GLY A 287 -26.77 -15.31 2.17
CA GLY A 287 -25.50 -15.97 1.92
C GLY A 287 -24.62 -15.04 1.09
N LEU A 288 -23.32 -14.99 1.40
CA LEU A 288 -22.35 -14.26 0.60
C LEU A 288 -21.59 -15.24 -0.27
N TRP A 289 -21.45 -14.91 -1.55
CA TRP A 289 -20.60 -15.66 -2.47
C TRP A 289 -19.83 -14.64 -3.30
N GLY A 290 -18.50 -14.77 -3.31
CA GLY A 290 -17.68 -13.98 -4.19
C GLY A 290 -16.54 -14.76 -4.81
N ARG A 291 -15.84 -14.11 -5.74
CA ARG A 291 -14.62 -14.62 -6.36
C ARG A 291 -13.54 -13.55 -6.21
N SER A 292 -12.36 -13.95 -5.73
CA SER A 292 -11.14 -13.15 -5.51
C SER A 292 -11.23 -11.67 -5.91
N MET A 293 -11.15 -10.79 -4.91
CA MET A 293 -10.89 -9.36 -5.10
C MET A 293 -9.41 -9.08 -5.32
#